data_AF-A0AAD3UE07-F1
#
_entry.id   AF-A0AAD3UE07-F1
#
_cell.length_a   1.000
_cell.length_b   1.000
_cell.length_c   1.000
_cell.angle_alpha   90.00
_cell.angle_beta   90.00
_cell.angle_gamma   90.00
#
_symmetry.space_group_name_H-M   'P 1'
#
loop_
_entity.id
_entity.type
_entity.pdbx_description
1 polymer ?
#
loop_
_entity_poly.entity_id
_entity_poly.type
_entity_poly.pdbx_seq_one_letter_code
_entity_poly.pdbx_strand_id
1 'polypeptide(L)'
;MFSVDALLQQHLPRLSAHGLLRPLLRQGLRWLLHEQAFQRFATSHPHLRGLDFVEQALTELDFDYRVSEAQLEHIPASGRVIIVANHPIGSLDGLALLRLLGRIRPDVKIVANQLLAQLTPLRPLLLPVDNLGGKTDRRAILAMGEHLASEGALVIFPAGEVSRLGPKGVKDGPWQAGFIKLAQRTRTPLVPIHLDGRNGLSFYLAAWLHNDWAGLLLVKQLFRQQGKRIAITIGARIPASGVQELPAKSAARLVRSHLYRVGRGKQGLLATEAPIALPEERRQLKQAIDTCEALGHTPDGQGIYLYRRHELSHSVILRELGRLREIAFRAVGEGSGRRRDLDAFDDDYHHLILWDPARLEIIGAYRFAPVAELLASKGLGGLYSHTLFGFEEKLLPRLDLAIELGRSFIQPAYWGKRGLDYLWFGIGAYLARYPRYRYLFGPVSLSGSLPAAAKDLLVSFYRQH
;
A
#
# COMPACT_ATOMS: atom_id res chain seq x y z
N MET A 1 26.28 18.65 3.39
CA MET A 1 26.74 17.26 3.14
C MET A 1 27.69 16.84 4.22
N PHE A 2 27.81 15.54 4.47
CA PHE A 2 28.77 14.94 5.41
C PHE A 2 30.17 15.55 5.23
N SER A 3 30.74 16.15 6.28
CA SER A 3 32.16 16.47 6.34
C SER A 3 32.80 15.59 7.41
N VAL A 4 33.93 14.98 7.08
CA VAL A 4 34.69 14.13 8.02
C VAL A 4 35.07 14.92 9.28
N ASP A 5 35.22 16.25 9.15
CA ASP A 5 35.53 17.15 10.26
C ASP A 5 34.36 17.30 11.26
N ALA A 6 33.12 17.34 10.80
CA ALA A 6 31.93 17.39 11.67
C ALA A 6 31.69 16.05 12.39
N LEU A 7 31.92 14.94 11.69
CA LEU A 7 31.82 13.57 12.25
C LEU A 7 32.85 13.33 13.37
N LEU A 8 34.11 13.74 13.13
CA LEU A 8 35.21 13.58 14.08
C LEU A 8 34.99 14.40 15.36
N GLN A 9 34.46 15.62 15.24
CA GLN A 9 34.12 16.45 16.40
C GLN A 9 32.94 15.89 17.20
N GLN A 10 31.95 15.30 16.53
CA GLN A 10 30.69 14.89 17.18
C GLN A 10 30.74 13.50 17.82
N HIS A 11 31.47 12.54 17.23
CA HIS A 11 31.46 11.13 17.69
C HIS A 11 32.79 10.63 18.28
N LEU A 12 33.94 11.27 17.99
CA LEU A 12 35.24 10.85 18.50
C LEU A 12 36.06 12.04 19.07
N PRO A 13 35.51 12.82 20.02
CA PRO A 13 36.18 14.03 20.51
C PRO A 13 37.54 13.74 21.18
N ARG A 14 37.71 12.55 21.79
CA ARG A 14 38.97 12.13 22.45
C ARG A 14 40.12 11.87 21.46
N LEU A 15 39.82 11.43 20.24
CA LEU A 15 40.82 11.23 19.17
C LEU A 15 41.13 12.52 18.41
N SER A 16 40.22 13.51 18.46
CA SER A 16 40.44 14.85 17.89
C SER A 16 41.48 15.68 18.66
N ALA A 17 41.78 15.30 19.91
CA ALA A 17 42.69 16.01 20.81
C ALA A 17 44.18 15.69 20.57
N HIS A 18 44.52 14.58 19.89
CA HIS A 18 45.91 14.22 19.60
C HIS A 18 46.37 14.79 18.24
N GLY A 19 47.04 15.94 18.29
CA GLY A 19 47.44 16.74 17.11
C GLY A 19 48.32 16.02 16.07
N LEU A 20 49.10 15.02 16.48
CA LEU A 20 50.04 14.30 15.59
C LEU A 20 49.36 13.20 14.73
N LEU A 21 48.30 12.56 15.22
CA LEU A 21 47.60 11.48 14.51
C LEU A 21 46.41 11.98 13.69
N ARG A 22 45.99 13.23 13.89
CA ARG A 22 44.84 13.87 13.22
C ARG A 22 44.92 13.87 11.68
N PRO A 23 46.03 14.21 11.01
CA PRO A 23 46.07 14.22 9.54
C PRO A 23 46.02 12.81 8.93
N LEU A 24 46.70 11.83 9.53
CA LEU A 24 46.68 10.42 9.10
C LEU A 24 45.30 9.77 9.31
N LEU A 25 44.67 9.99 10.48
CA LEU A 25 43.31 9.54 10.76
C LEU A 25 42.29 10.21 9.83
N ARG A 26 42.45 11.50 9.56
CA ARG A 26 41.59 12.25 8.62
C ARG A 26 41.72 11.70 7.20
N GLN A 27 42.93 11.47 6.71
CA GLN A 27 43.16 10.92 5.38
C GLN A 27 42.65 9.46 5.26
N GLY A 28 42.86 8.66 6.31
CA GLY A 28 42.31 7.31 6.42
C GLY A 28 40.78 7.29 6.44
N LEU A 29 40.12 8.18 7.18
CA LEU A 29 38.66 8.31 7.22
C LEU A 29 38.09 8.84 5.91
N ARG A 30 38.76 9.80 5.25
CA ARG A 30 38.38 10.29 3.92
C ARG A 30 38.40 9.20 2.87
N TRP A 31 39.45 8.39 2.88
CA TRP A 31 39.58 7.22 2.02
C TRP A 31 38.53 6.14 2.36
N LEU A 32 38.31 5.88 3.66
CA LEU A 32 37.37 4.85 4.12
C LEU A 32 35.90 5.21 3.85
N LEU A 33 35.54 6.50 3.97
CA LEU A 33 34.20 7.03 3.76
C LEU A 33 33.94 7.43 2.29
N HIS A 34 34.92 7.27 1.39
CA HIS A 34 34.83 7.68 -0.02
C HIS A 34 34.24 9.10 -0.17
N GLU A 35 34.71 10.04 0.66
CA GLU A 35 34.16 11.41 0.74
C GLU A 35 34.15 12.10 -0.63
N GLN A 36 35.16 11.83 -1.46
CA GLN A 36 35.25 12.36 -2.82
C GLN A 36 34.14 11.87 -3.75
N ALA A 37 33.66 10.64 -3.60
CA ALA A 37 32.58 10.11 -4.43
C ALA A 37 31.25 10.79 -4.08
N PHE A 38 30.97 10.96 -2.79
CA PHE A 38 29.81 11.73 -2.34
C PHE A 38 29.89 13.20 -2.76
N GLN A 39 31.04 13.84 -2.59
CA GLN A 39 31.23 15.23 -3.02
C GLN A 39 31.05 15.37 -4.53
N ARG A 40 31.69 14.51 -5.34
CA ARG A 40 31.50 14.49 -6.80
C ARG A 40 30.04 14.30 -7.18
N PHE A 41 29.33 13.38 -6.54
CA PHE A 41 27.91 13.14 -6.77
C PHE A 41 27.09 14.41 -6.52
N ALA A 42 27.31 15.09 -5.40
CA ALA A 42 26.54 16.28 -5.08
C ALA A 42 26.93 17.52 -5.88
N THR A 43 28.19 17.60 -6.34
CA THR A 43 28.61 18.67 -7.26
C THR A 43 28.05 18.43 -8.67
N SER A 44 27.94 17.18 -9.12
CA SER A 44 27.34 16.82 -10.41
C SER A 44 25.81 16.90 -10.41
N HIS A 45 25.18 16.60 -9.26
CA HIS A 45 23.72 16.53 -9.14
C HIS A 45 23.16 17.41 -8.00
N PRO A 46 23.44 18.72 -7.96
CA PRO A 46 23.04 19.59 -6.84
C PRO A 46 21.52 19.84 -6.76
N HIS A 47 20.81 19.61 -7.86
CA HIS A 47 19.37 19.89 -8.00
C HIS A 47 18.49 18.70 -7.58
N LEU A 48 19.03 17.49 -7.49
CA LEU A 48 18.24 16.30 -7.18
C LEU A 48 17.76 16.30 -5.72
N ARG A 49 16.50 15.94 -5.52
CA ARG A 49 15.84 15.88 -4.21
C ARG A 49 14.92 14.67 -4.13
N GLY A 50 14.66 14.20 -2.91
CA GLY A 50 13.70 13.13 -2.66
C GLY A 50 14.02 11.87 -3.46
N LEU A 51 13.03 11.37 -4.19
CA LEU A 51 13.12 10.11 -4.93
C LEU A 51 14.12 10.20 -6.09
N ASP A 52 14.22 11.34 -6.78
CA ASP A 52 15.17 11.51 -7.89
C ASP A 52 16.62 11.37 -7.42
N PHE A 53 16.91 11.90 -6.23
CA PHE A 53 18.22 11.70 -5.59
C PHE A 53 18.47 10.22 -5.27
N VAL A 54 17.45 9.50 -4.77
CA VAL A 54 17.55 8.07 -4.45
C VAL A 54 17.82 7.25 -5.71
N GLU A 55 17.10 7.52 -6.80
CA GLU A 55 17.27 6.82 -8.07
C GLU A 55 18.65 7.03 -8.68
N GLN A 56 19.12 8.28 -8.73
CA GLN A 56 20.45 8.58 -9.24
C GLN A 56 21.54 7.99 -8.35
N ALA A 57 21.40 8.07 -7.02
CA ALA A 57 22.37 7.50 -6.09
C ALA A 57 22.51 5.98 -6.25
N LEU A 58 21.40 5.26 -6.44
CA LEU A 58 21.44 3.82 -6.68
C LEU A 58 22.00 3.46 -8.06
N THR A 59 21.79 4.31 -9.06
CA THR A 59 22.34 4.13 -10.41
C THR A 59 23.86 4.28 -10.42
N GLU A 60 24.40 5.31 -9.77
CA GLU A 60 25.85 5.51 -9.63
C GLU A 60 26.54 4.39 -8.83
N LEU A 61 25.80 3.81 -7.88
CA LEU A 61 26.25 2.66 -7.10
C LEU A 61 26.04 1.31 -7.80
N ASP A 62 25.52 1.31 -9.04
CA ASP A 62 25.14 0.10 -9.79
C ASP A 62 24.43 -0.94 -8.91
N PHE A 63 23.45 -0.46 -8.13
CA PHE A 63 22.76 -1.26 -7.13
C PHE A 63 21.30 -1.47 -7.51
N ASP A 64 20.88 -2.73 -7.51
CA ASP A 64 19.55 -3.12 -7.96
C ASP A 64 18.89 -4.12 -6.99
N TYR A 65 17.60 -4.36 -7.17
CA TYR A 65 16.83 -5.30 -6.36
C TYR A 65 16.02 -6.26 -7.22
N ARG A 66 15.71 -7.43 -6.66
CA ARG A 66 14.83 -8.43 -7.27
C ARG A 66 13.60 -8.59 -6.40
N VAL A 67 12.43 -8.41 -7.00
CA VAL A 67 11.13 -8.56 -6.33
C VAL A 67 10.16 -9.22 -7.30
N SER A 68 9.27 -10.06 -6.79
CA SER A 68 8.21 -10.67 -7.60
C SER A 68 7.09 -9.67 -7.86
N GLU A 69 6.55 -9.61 -9.08
CA GLU A 69 5.43 -8.71 -9.39
C GLU A 69 4.19 -8.98 -8.53
N ALA A 70 3.87 -10.25 -8.27
CA ALA A 70 2.76 -10.63 -7.39
C ALA A 70 2.92 -10.07 -5.97
N GLN A 71 4.16 -9.88 -5.53
CA GLN A 71 4.48 -9.33 -4.21
C GLN A 71 4.39 -7.80 -4.17
N LEU A 72 4.53 -7.11 -5.30
CA LEU A 72 4.36 -5.64 -5.36
C LEU A 72 2.94 -5.23 -4.97
N GLU A 73 1.94 -6.04 -5.32
CA GLU A 73 0.54 -5.77 -4.99
C GLU A 73 0.27 -5.78 -3.48
N HIS A 74 1.11 -6.45 -2.68
CA HIS A 74 1.01 -6.40 -1.22
C HIS A 74 1.22 -5.00 -0.66
N ILE A 75 1.84 -4.09 -1.42
CA ILE A 75 1.96 -2.68 -1.07
C ILE A 75 0.69 -1.96 -1.54
N PRO A 76 -0.13 -1.42 -0.63
CA PRO A 76 -1.34 -0.73 -1.02
C PRO A 76 -1.02 0.57 -1.76
N ALA A 77 -1.60 0.74 -2.96
CA ALA A 77 -1.44 1.94 -3.79
C ALA A 77 -2.03 3.21 -3.16
N SER A 78 -2.93 3.07 -2.18
CA SER A 78 -3.53 4.19 -1.44
C SER A 78 -3.89 3.77 -0.01
N GLY A 79 -4.11 4.76 0.85
CA GLY A 79 -4.48 4.54 2.25
C GLY A 79 -3.26 4.37 3.16
N ARG A 80 -3.46 4.64 4.46
CA ARG A 80 -2.40 4.52 5.47
C ARG A 80 -1.84 3.11 5.54
N VAL A 81 -0.51 3.00 5.60
CA VAL A 81 0.18 1.73 5.76
C VAL A 81 1.49 1.92 6.51
N ILE A 82 1.79 1.01 7.44
CA ILE A 82 3.10 0.91 8.07
C ILE A 82 3.83 -0.28 7.46
N ILE A 83 4.95 0.00 6.81
CA ILE A 83 5.82 -0.98 6.18
C ILE A 83 6.94 -1.30 7.18
N VAL A 84 7.05 -2.56 7.58
CA VAL A 84 8.05 -3.02 8.54
C VAL A 84 9.06 -3.91 7.85
N ALA A 85 10.34 -3.55 7.95
CA ALA A 85 11.42 -4.29 7.29
C ALA A 85 12.56 -4.64 8.23
N ASN A 86 13.27 -5.71 7.92
CA ASN A 86 14.60 -5.97 8.49
C ASN A 86 15.65 -5.09 7.81
N HIS A 87 16.81 -4.93 8.44
CA HIS A 87 17.81 -3.96 8.00
C HIS A 87 19.22 -4.57 7.87
N PRO A 88 19.46 -5.50 6.91
CA PRO A 88 20.70 -6.26 6.85
C PRO A 88 21.93 -5.47 6.40
N ILE A 89 21.78 -4.52 5.49
CA ILE A 89 22.88 -3.77 4.86
C ILE A 89 23.05 -2.39 5.53
N GLY A 90 21.95 -1.73 5.87
CA GLY A 90 21.96 -0.36 6.38
C GLY A 90 21.41 0.63 5.35
N SER A 91 22.11 1.74 5.11
CA SER A 91 21.59 2.85 4.27
C SER A 91 21.11 2.42 2.87
N LEU A 92 21.75 1.44 2.23
CA LEU A 92 21.31 0.90 0.94
C LEU A 92 19.94 0.22 0.99
N ASP A 93 19.59 -0.45 2.10
CA ASP A 93 18.26 -1.04 2.28
C ASP A 93 17.18 0.04 2.25
N GLY A 94 17.44 1.16 2.94
CA GLY A 94 16.54 2.30 2.99
C GLY A 94 16.35 2.93 1.61
N LEU A 95 17.45 3.16 0.88
CA LEU A 95 17.40 3.70 -0.49
C LEU A 95 16.68 2.73 -1.46
N ALA A 96 16.96 1.43 -1.38
CA ALA A 96 16.32 0.43 -2.23
C ALA A 96 14.81 0.35 -1.96
N LEU A 97 14.40 0.37 -0.68
CA LEU A 97 13.00 0.43 -0.31
C LEU A 97 12.34 1.73 -0.78
N LEU A 98 13.00 2.89 -0.65
CA LEU A 98 12.47 4.16 -1.15
C LEU A 98 12.27 4.15 -2.66
N ARG A 99 13.21 3.60 -3.45
CA ARG A 99 13.05 3.44 -4.90
C ARG A 99 11.92 2.48 -5.25
N LEU A 100 11.85 1.33 -4.58
CA LEU A 100 10.78 0.34 -4.77
C LEU A 100 9.40 0.92 -4.46
N LEU A 101 9.28 1.56 -3.29
CA LEU A 101 8.02 2.10 -2.80
C LEU A 101 7.62 3.37 -3.53
N GLY A 102 8.57 4.23 -3.90
CA GLY A 102 8.31 5.48 -4.63
C GLY A 102 7.60 5.27 -5.97
N ARG A 103 7.79 4.10 -6.62
CA ARG A 103 7.06 3.71 -7.84
C ARG A 103 5.56 3.48 -7.62
N ILE A 104 5.17 3.08 -6.41
CA ILE A 104 3.77 2.76 -6.05
C ILE A 104 3.16 3.88 -5.20
N ARG A 105 3.96 4.48 -4.32
CA ARG A 105 3.62 5.44 -3.27
C ARG A 105 4.65 6.58 -3.22
N PRO A 106 4.45 7.66 -3.99
CA PRO A 106 5.33 8.83 -3.95
C PRO A 106 5.36 9.54 -2.58
N ASP A 107 4.33 9.32 -1.76
CA ASP A 107 4.16 9.84 -0.41
C ASP A 107 4.94 9.03 0.66
N VAL A 108 5.76 8.06 0.27
CA VAL A 108 6.53 7.24 1.19
C VAL A 108 7.49 8.08 2.05
N LYS A 109 7.46 7.86 3.35
CA LYS A 109 8.45 8.39 4.29
C LYS A 109 9.09 7.28 5.10
N ILE A 110 10.37 7.40 5.38
CA ILE A 110 11.16 6.44 6.16
C ILE A 110 11.60 7.04 7.48
N VAL A 111 11.44 6.27 8.54
CA VAL A 111 11.93 6.63 9.87
C VAL A 111 13.44 6.42 9.92
N ALA A 112 14.19 7.49 10.18
CA ALA A 112 15.65 7.48 10.13
C ALA A 112 16.27 8.29 11.27
N ASN A 113 17.55 7.99 11.57
CA ASN A 113 18.30 8.73 12.58
C ASN A 113 18.57 10.17 12.11
N GLN A 114 18.76 11.10 13.07
CA GLN A 114 19.06 12.50 12.82
C GLN A 114 20.28 12.73 11.90
N LEU A 115 21.28 11.84 11.94
CA LEU A 115 22.44 11.91 11.03
C LEU A 115 22.05 11.82 9.55
N LEU A 116 21.07 10.98 9.21
CA LEU A 116 20.55 10.87 7.85
C LEU A 116 19.68 12.09 7.50
N ALA A 117 18.97 12.68 8.47
CA ALA A 117 18.18 13.89 8.27
C ALA A 117 19.03 15.15 7.96
N GLN A 118 20.34 15.10 8.24
CA GLN A 118 21.27 16.16 7.82
C GLN A 118 21.55 16.14 6.30
N LEU A 119 21.22 15.04 5.61
CA LEU A 119 21.30 14.98 4.15
C LEU A 119 20.13 15.76 3.55
N THR A 120 20.38 17.03 3.21
CA THR A 120 19.39 17.95 2.63
C THR A 120 18.56 17.33 1.49
N PRO A 121 19.14 16.57 0.53
CA PRO A 121 18.36 15.98 -0.56
C PRO A 121 17.30 14.97 -0.11
N LEU A 122 17.55 14.24 1.00
CA LEU A 122 16.66 13.18 1.47
C LEU A 122 15.60 13.66 2.47
N ARG A 123 15.70 14.90 2.98
CA ARG A 123 14.78 15.45 3.99
C ARG A 123 13.29 15.25 3.70
N PRO A 124 12.79 15.41 2.46
CA PRO A 124 11.36 15.23 2.18
C PRO A 124 10.83 13.81 2.47
N LEU A 125 11.73 12.81 2.40
CA LEU A 125 11.41 11.39 2.59
C LEU A 125 11.70 10.90 4.01
N LEU A 126 12.26 11.74 4.90
CA LEU A 126 12.73 11.30 6.21
C LEU A 126 11.84 11.83 7.34
N LEU A 127 11.53 10.94 8.28
CA LEU A 127 10.98 11.31 9.58
C LEU A 127 12.05 11.05 10.65
N PRO A 128 12.72 12.11 11.16
CA PRO A 128 13.84 11.96 12.07
C PRO A 128 13.38 11.42 13.42
N VAL A 129 14.09 10.41 13.92
CA VAL A 129 13.95 9.88 15.29
C VAL A 129 15.32 9.84 15.97
N ASP A 130 15.31 10.02 17.28
CA ASP A 130 16.51 9.81 18.10
C ASP A 130 16.58 8.34 18.55
N ASN A 131 17.55 7.60 18.02
CA ASN A 131 17.82 6.21 18.39
C ASN A 131 18.86 6.10 19.52
N LEU A 132 19.56 7.18 19.88
CA LEU A 132 20.70 7.16 20.80
C LEU A 132 20.28 7.38 22.27
N GLY A 133 19.12 7.98 22.51
CA GLY A 133 18.62 8.29 23.87
C GLY A 133 17.58 7.34 24.47
N GLY A 134 17.18 6.26 23.79
CA GLY A 134 16.21 5.27 24.31
C GLY A 134 14.76 5.75 24.46
N LYS A 135 14.45 7.02 24.17
CA LYS A 135 13.09 7.58 24.09
C LYS A 135 12.92 8.29 22.75
N THR A 136 12.04 7.77 21.90
CA THR A 136 11.62 8.46 20.68
C THR A 136 10.98 9.79 21.05
N ASP A 137 11.45 10.88 20.45
CA ASP A 137 10.94 12.22 20.70
C ASP A 137 9.43 12.30 20.41
N ARG A 138 8.67 12.97 21.29
CA ARG A 138 7.20 13.09 21.18
C ARG A 138 6.81 13.76 19.87
N ARG A 139 7.63 14.70 19.39
CA ARG A 139 7.45 15.38 18.10
C ARG A 139 7.50 14.42 16.91
N ALA A 140 8.42 13.45 16.94
CA ALA A 140 8.54 12.46 15.88
C ALA A 140 7.33 11.51 15.83
N ILE A 141 6.82 11.12 17.00
CA ILE A 141 5.59 10.30 17.10
C ILE A 141 4.37 11.05 16.56
N LEU A 142 4.26 12.35 16.85
CA LEU A 142 3.20 13.20 16.31
C LEU A 142 3.28 13.32 14.80
N ALA A 143 4.47 13.62 14.25
CA ALA A 143 4.69 13.71 12.81
C ALA A 143 4.39 12.38 12.08
N MET A 144 4.76 11.24 12.67
CA MET A 144 4.38 9.92 12.17
C MET A 144 2.86 9.72 12.18
N GLY A 145 2.19 10.13 13.26
CA GLY A 145 0.73 10.07 13.38
C GLY A 145 0.01 10.94 12.35
N GLU A 146 0.48 12.18 12.13
CA GLU A 146 -0.05 13.10 11.12
C GLU A 146 0.11 12.55 9.71
N HIS A 147 1.27 11.99 9.38
CA HIS A 147 1.51 11.37 8.07
C HIS A 147 0.58 10.18 7.81
N LEU A 148 0.33 9.35 8.83
CA LEU A 148 -0.62 8.25 8.74
C LEU A 148 -2.09 8.74 8.70
N ALA A 149 -2.39 9.86 9.36
CA ALA A 149 -3.71 10.49 9.29
C ALA A 149 -3.98 11.06 7.90
N SER A 150 -2.95 11.55 7.20
CA SER A 150 -3.03 11.95 5.78
C SER A 150 -2.96 10.76 4.80
N GLU A 151 -3.32 9.55 5.25
CA GLU A 151 -3.32 8.31 4.45
C GLU A 151 -1.94 7.91 3.90
N GLY A 152 -0.85 8.38 4.53
CA GLY A 152 0.53 8.21 4.05
C GLY A 152 1.13 6.82 4.25
N ALA A 153 2.15 6.48 3.46
CA ALA A 153 2.97 5.27 3.64
C ALA A 153 4.20 5.56 4.54
N LEU A 154 4.37 4.76 5.60
CA LEU A 154 5.45 4.92 6.58
C LEU A 154 6.33 3.67 6.67
N VAL A 155 7.61 3.80 6.37
CA VAL A 155 8.60 2.71 6.50
C VAL A 155 9.32 2.80 7.83
N ILE A 156 9.34 1.69 8.58
CA ILE A 156 10.00 1.58 9.88
C ILE A 156 10.91 0.36 9.89
N PHE A 157 12.15 0.53 10.36
CA PHE A 157 13.06 -0.55 10.72
C PHE A 157 13.01 -0.77 12.24
N PRO A 158 12.25 -1.75 12.75
CA PRO A 158 11.92 -1.80 14.18
C PRO A 158 13.09 -2.18 15.09
N ALA A 159 14.19 -2.68 14.53
CA ALA A 159 15.39 -3.02 15.27
C ALA A 159 16.19 -1.78 15.70
N GLY A 160 16.09 -0.67 14.97
CA GLY A 160 16.88 0.56 15.21
C GLY A 160 18.37 0.45 14.89
N GLU A 161 18.85 -0.75 14.59
CA GLU A 161 20.23 -1.10 14.21
C GLU A 161 20.21 -2.06 13.02
N VAL A 162 21.35 -2.22 12.35
CA VAL A 162 21.49 -3.20 11.25
C VAL A 162 21.56 -4.64 11.77
N SER A 163 21.11 -5.59 10.95
CA SER A 163 21.08 -7.02 11.31
C SER A 163 22.47 -7.55 11.66
N ARG A 164 22.55 -8.42 12.66
CA ARG A 164 23.81 -9.03 13.12
C ARG A 164 23.92 -10.48 12.64
N LEU A 165 25.15 -10.95 12.46
CA LEU A 165 25.42 -12.35 12.15
C LEU A 165 25.25 -13.19 13.42
N GLY A 166 24.46 -14.27 13.34
CA GLY A 166 24.30 -15.24 14.42
C GLY A 166 24.29 -16.68 13.92
N PRO A 167 24.24 -17.67 14.82
CA PRO A 167 24.32 -19.09 14.48
C PRO A 167 23.17 -19.59 13.59
N LYS A 168 22.07 -18.83 13.46
CA LYS A 168 20.91 -19.14 12.60
C LYS A 168 20.82 -18.22 11.35
N GLY A 169 21.93 -17.58 10.98
CA GLY A 169 22.04 -16.62 9.87
C GLY A 169 22.02 -15.15 10.31
N VAL A 170 22.00 -14.24 9.33
CA VAL A 170 21.88 -12.79 9.55
C VAL A 170 20.45 -12.45 9.97
N LYS A 171 20.27 -11.88 11.16
CA LYS A 171 18.96 -11.49 11.69
C LYS A 171 19.07 -10.21 12.51
N ASP A 172 18.00 -9.45 12.52
CA ASP A 172 17.83 -8.31 13.41
C ASP A 172 17.89 -8.73 14.87
N GLY A 173 18.27 -7.80 15.74
CA GLY A 173 18.06 -7.89 17.18
C GLY A 173 16.58 -7.86 17.59
N PRO A 174 16.29 -7.65 18.88
CA PRO A 174 14.94 -7.47 19.38
C PRO A 174 14.28 -6.24 18.73
N TRP A 175 13.07 -6.44 18.18
CA TRP A 175 12.28 -5.34 17.62
C TRP A 175 11.62 -4.52 18.73
N GLN A 176 11.64 -3.20 18.59
CA GLN A 176 10.98 -2.27 19.50
C GLN A 176 9.46 -2.29 19.30
N ALA A 177 8.68 -2.08 20.37
CA ALA A 177 7.21 -2.15 20.33
C ALA A 177 6.54 -0.83 19.86
N GLY A 178 7.31 0.23 19.59
CA GLY A 178 6.78 1.56 19.28
C GLY A 178 5.90 1.59 18.03
N PHE A 179 6.31 0.88 16.96
CA PHE A 179 5.55 0.81 15.71
C PHE A 179 4.20 0.10 15.89
N ILE A 180 4.11 -0.90 16.77
CA ILE A 180 2.84 -1.58 17.08
C ILE A 180 1.90 -0.62 17.80
N LYS A 181 2.40 0.12 18.81
CA LYS A 181 1.58 1.11 19.52
C LYS A 181 1.03 2.17 18.55
N LEU A 182 1.85 2.62 17.60
CA LEU A 182 1.44 3.54 16.55
C LEU A 182 0.35 2.91 15.66
N ALA A 183 0.57 1.68 15.18
CA ALA A 183 -0.38 0.94 14.35
C ALA A 183 -1.73 0.73 15.05
N GLN A 184 -1.72 0.35 16.33
CA GLN A 184 -2.92 0.17 17.16
C GLN A 184 -3.67 1.48 17.35
N ARG A 185 -2.97 2.57 17.67
CA ARG A 185 -3.57 3.90 17.88
C ARG A 185 -4.21 4.47 16.61
N THR A 186 -3.54 4.29 15.47
CA THR A 186 -3.98 4.84 14.17
C THR A 186 -4.85 3.86 13.37
N ARG A 187 -5.08 2.64 13.88
CA ARG A 187 -5.73 1.53 13.18
C ARG A 187 -5.13 1.30 11.79
N THR A 188 -3.80 1.36 11.72
CA THR A 188 -3.05 1.24 10.45
C THR A 188 -2.65 -0.22 10.20
N PRO A 189 -2.90 -0.77 8.99
CA PRO A 189 -2.42 -2.10 8.61
C PRO A 189 -0.88 -2.15 8.49
N LEU A 190 -0.32 -3.35 8.62
CA LEU A 190 1.12 -3.60 8.49
C LEU A 190 1.45 -4.36 7.20
N VAL A 191 2.54 -4.00 6.53
CA VAL A 191 3.10 -4.78 5.41
C VAL A 191 4.54 -5.18 5.75
N PRO A 192 4.82 -6.48 5.95
CA PRO A 192 6.16 -6.96 6.26
C PRO A 192 7.02 -7.11 5.00
N ILE A 193 8.20 -6.49 4.95
CA ILE A 193 9.16 -6.62 3.83
C ILE A 193 10.48 -7.23 4.31
N HIS A 194 10.80 -8.41 3.82
CA HIS A 194 12.06 -9.09 4.12
C HIS A 194 13.10 -8.78 3.05
N LEU A 195 14.22 -8.21 3.48
CA LEU A 195 15.41 -7.95 2.66
C LEU A 195 16.40 -9.10 2.86
N ASP A 196 16.67 -9.86 1.80
CA ASP A 196 17.72 -10.87 1.79
C ASP A 196 19.03 -10.25 1.31
N GLY A 197 19.64 -9.51 2.24
CA GLY A 197 20.95 -8.90 2.10
C GLY A 197 21.93 -9.48 3.11
N ARG A 198 23.21 -9.49 2.76
CA ARG A 198 24.30 -9.79 3.71
C ARG A 198 25.40 -8.77 3.55
N ASN A 199 25.87 -8.27 4.67
CA ASN A 199 27.07 -7.46 4.72
C ASN A 199 28.32 -8.35 4.67
N GLY A 200 29.44 -7.80 4.22
CA GLY A 200 30.72 -8.53 4.24
C GLY A 200 31.19 -8.82 5.67
N LEU A 201 31.90 -9.92 5.87
CA LEU A 201 32.40 -10.42 7.16
C LEU A 201 33.14 -9.36 8.00
N SER A 202 33.86 -8.43 7.35
CA SER A 202 34.59 -7.35 8.02
C SER A 202 33.70 -6.39 8.81
N PHE A 203 32.44 -6.19 8.39
CA PHE A 203 31.49 -5.37 9.16
C PHE A 203 30.95 -6.12 10.36
N TYR A 204 30.64 -7.41 10.22
CA TYR A 204 30.18 -8.20 11.36
C TYR A 204 31.25 -8.30 12.44
N LEU A 205 32.53 -8.41 12.06
CA LEU A 205 33.66 -8.37 12.98
C LEU A 205 33.80 -7.01 13.68
N ALA A 206 33.62 -5.90 12.97
CA ALA A 206 33.72 -4.56 13.55
C ALA A 206 32.51 -4.17 14.42
N ALA A 207 31.30 -4.56 14.04
CA ALA A 207 30.08 -4.39 14.83
C ALA A 207 30.11 -5.23 16.12
N TRP A 208 30.91 -6.29 16.16
CA TRP A 208 31.21 -7.04 17.38
C TRP A 208 32.22 -6.32 18.30
N LEU A 209 33.14 -5.52 17.73
CA LEU A 209 34.19 -4.81 18.47
C LEU A 209 33.72 -3.49 19.10
N HIS A 210 33.01 -2.61 18.39
CA HIS A 210 32.43 -1.37 18.95
C HIS A 210 31.37 -0.74 18.00
N ASN A 211 30.25 -0.28 18.56
CA ASN A 211 29.11 0.28 17.80
C ASN A 211 29.45 1.52 16.95
N ASP A 212 30.35 2.41 17.40
CA ASP A 212 30.69 3.64 16.67
C ASP A 212 31.51 3.39 15.40
N TRP A 213 32.38 2.37 15.42
CA TRP A 213 33.17 1.96 14.25
C TRP A 213 32.32 1.27 13.18
N ALA A 214 31.23 0.62 13.58
CA ALA A 214 30.28 -0.01 12.67
C ALA A 214 29.62 1.01 11.74
N GLY A 215 29.28 2.22 12.24
CA GLY A 215 28.71 3.29 11.42
C GLY A 215 29.67 3.82 10.34
N LEU A 216 30.97 3.91 10.64
CA LEU A 216 31.99 4.35 9.68
C LEU A 216 32.26 3.28 8.61
N LEU A 217 32.24 2.00 8.99
CA LEU A 217 32.41 0.88 8.06
C LEU A 217 31.18 0.62 7.19
N LEU A 218 30.01 1.13 7.57
CA LEU A 218 28.79 1.09 6.76
C LEU A 218 29.00 1.76 5.40
N VAL A 219 29.71 2.90 5.37
CA VAL A 219 29.99 3.62 4.13
C VAL A 219 30.96 2.84 3.25
N LYS A 220 32.01 2.23 3.82
CA LYS A 220 32.90 1.33 3.07
C LYS A 220 32.15 0.12 2.51
N GLN A 221 31.15 -0.37 3.24
CA GLN A 221 30.32 -1.46 2.75
C GLN A 221 29.37 -1.06 1.65
N LEU A 222 28.82 0.16 1.69
CA LEU A 222 27.98 0.70 0.62
C LEU A 222 28.69 0.60 -0.74
N PHE A 223 29.96 0.99 -0.83
CA PHE A 223 30.75 0.84 -2.06
C PHE A 223 31.14 -0.61 -2.37
N ARG A 224 31.29 -1.49 -1.38
CA ARG A 224 31.53 -2.93 -1.61
C ARG A 224 30.32 -3.71 -2.11
N GLN A 225 29.12 -3.14 -2.02
CA GLN A 225 27.89 -3.71 -2.57
C GLN A 225 27.61 -3.22 -3.99
N GLN A 226 28.49 -2.40 -4.57
CA GLN A 226 28.39 -1.96 -5.96
C GLN A 226 28.32 -3.16 -6.92
N GLY A 227 27.37 -3.15 -7.86
CA GLY A 227 27.11 -4.22 -8.81
C GLY A 227 26.33 -5.43 -8.26
N LYS A 228 25.85 -5.37 -7.01
CA LYS A 228 25.08 -6.48 -6.41
C LYS A 228 23.58 -6.22 -6.44
N ARG A 229 22.83 -7.32 -6.38
CA ARG A 229 21.36 -7.31 -6.34
C ARG A 229 20.86 -7.92 -5.04
N ILE A 230 19.92 -7.24 -4.38
CA ILE A 230 19.27 -7.78 -3.16
C ILE A 230 17.94 -8.40 -3.53
N ALA A 231 17.61 -9.56 -2.96
CA ALA A 231 16.26 -10.09 -3.09
C ALA A 231 15.35 -9.47 -2.02
N ILE A 232 14.20 -8.99 -2.45
CA ILE A 232 13.17 -8.38 -1.60
C ILE A 232 11.94 -9.27 -1.66
N THR A 233 11.48 -9.71 -0.48
CA THR A 233 10.27 -10.50 -0.32
C THR A 233 9.24 -9.67 0.42
N ILE A 234 8.15 -9.28 -0.25
CA ILE A 234 7.06 -8.53 0.36
C ILE A 234 5.98 -9.52 0.81
N GLY A 235 5.67 -9.54 2.11
CA GLY A 235 4.60 -10.35 2.67
C GLY A 235 3.23 -9.69 2.54
N ALA A 236 2.18 -10.51 2.62
CA ALA A 236 0.81 -10.06 2.55
C ALA A 236 0.47 -9.09 3.70
N ARG A 237 -0.52 -8.23 3.44
CA ARG A 237 -0.96 -7.20 4.39
C ARG A 237 -1.58 -7.84 5.63
N ILE A 238 -1.13 -7.39 6.80
CA ILE A 238 -1.69 -7.76 8.10
C ILE A 238 -2.70 -6.65 8.47
N PRO A 239 -3.99 -6.96 8.62
CA PRO A 239 -4.99 -5.98 9.01
C PRO A 239 -4.76 -5.47 10.44
N ALA A 240 -5.24 -4.27 10.75
CA ALA A 240 -5.07 -3.66 12.06
C ALA A 240 -5.69 -4.50 13.19
N SER A 241 -6.81 -5.17 12.90
CA SER A 241 -7.49 -6.11 13.81
C SER A 241 -6.58 -7.25 14.27
N GLY A 242 -5.71 -7.75 13.39
CA GLY A 242 -4.79 -8.87 13.69
C GLY A 242 -3.73 -8.57 14.75
N VAL A 243 -3.52 -7.30 15.11
CA VAL A 243 -2.60 -6.88 16.18
C VAL A 243 -3.28 -6.06 17.27
N GLN A 244 -4.58 -5.80 17.18
CA GLN A 244 -5.27 -4.82 18.03
C GLN A 244 -5.43 -5.30 19.48
N GLU A 245 -5.69 -6.59 19.66
CA GLU A 245 -5.94 -7.19 20.98
C GLU A 245 -4.67 -7.68 21.68
N LEU A 246 -3.53 -7.65 21.00
CA LEU A 246 -2.28 -8.20 21.51
C LEU A 246 -1.44 -7.15 22.25
N PRO A 247 -0.75 -7.51 23.35
CA PRO A 247 0.23 -6.64 23.97
C PRO A 247 1.34 -6.25 22.99
N ALA A 248 1.70 -4.96 22.94
CA ALA A 248 2.58 -4.42 21.90
C ALA A 248 3.94 -5.14 21.76
N LYS A 249 4.54 -5.59 22.88
CA LYS A 249 5.81 -6.36 22.85
C LYS A 249 5.63 -7.75 22.23
N SER A 250 4.53 -8.44 22.55
CA SER A 250 4.22 -9.76 22.00
C SER A 250 3.88 -9.68 20.52
N ALA A 251 3.06 -8.69 20.14
CA ALA A 251 2.75 -8.39 18.74
C ALA A 251 4.01 -8.09 17.93
N ALA A 252 4.93 -7.26 18.43
CA ALA A 252 6.20 -6.97 17.74
C ALA A 252 7.04 -8.23 17.49
N ARG A 253 7.09 -9.15 18.47
CA ARG A 253 7.78 -10.44 18.33
C ARG A 253 7.10 -11.37 17.31
N LEU A 254 5.76 -11.38 17.29
CA LEU A 254 4.97 -12.16 16.33
C LEU A 254 5.15 -11.63 14.91
N VAL A 255 5.08 -10.32 14.70
CA VAL A 255 5.32 -9.70 13.39
C VAL A 255 6.74 -9.95 12.90
N ARG A 256 7.75 -9.85 13.78
CA ARG A 256 9.13 -10.24 13.43
C ARG A 256 9.21 -11.70 13.00
N SER A 257 8.59 -12.60 13.76
CA SER A 257 8.60 -14.04 13.46
C SER A 257 7.86 -14.35 12.14
N HIS A 258 6.76 -13.64 11.88
CA HIS A 258 6.03 -13.67 10.63
C HIS A 258 6.93 -13.23 9.46
N LEU A 259 7.61 -12.09 9.56
CA LEU A 259 8.54 -11.56 8.55
C LEU A 259 9.57 -12.61 8.13
N TYR A 260 10.31 -13.19 9.09
CA TYR A 260 11.36 -14.16 8.79
C TYR A 260 10.84 -15.50 8.25
N ARG A 261 9.57 -15.85 8.52
CA ARG A 261 8.94 -17.03 7.91
C ARG A 261 8.56 -16.77 6.46
N VAL A 262 7.96 -15.62 6.18
CA VAL A 262 7.64 -15.16 4.83
C VAL A 262 8.90 -15.04 3.98
N GLY A 263 9.98 -14.45 4.53
CA GLY A 263 11.28 -14.36 3.85
C GLY A 263 11.89 -15.72 3.49
N ARG A 264 11.49 -16.80 4.16
CA ARG A 264 11.90 -18.19 3.88
C ARG A 264 10.90 -18.97 3.03
N GLY A 265 9.88 -18.31 2.47
CA GLY A 265 8.81 -18.96 1.71
C GLY A 265 7.86 -19.83 2.55
N LYS A 266 7.84 -19.66 3.88
CA LYS A 266 6.94 -20.40 4.78
C LYS A 266 5.67 -19.59 5.06
N GLN A 267 4.57 -20.28 5.35
CA GLN A 267 3.33 -19.66 5.78
C GLN A 267 3.56 -18.79 7.03
N GLY A 268 3.00 -17.58 6.99
CA GLY A 268 3.04 -16.61 8.08
C GLY A 268 2.27 -17.09 9.33
N LEU A 269 2.47 -16.38 10.44
CA LEU A 269 1.83 -16.69 11.74
C LEU A 269 0.56 -15.86 12.02
N LEU A 270 0.34 -14.83 11.22
CA LEU A 270 -0.75 -13.87 11.41
C LEU A 270 -1.71 -14.02 10.24
N ALA A 271 -3.00 -13.82 10.50
CA ALA A 271 -3.99 -13.69 9.43
C ALA A 271 -3.62 -12.50 8.55
N THR A 272 -3.64 -12.72 7.24
CA THR A 272 -3.29 -11.74 6.23
C THR A 272 -4.40 -11.66 5.20
N GLU A 273 -4.57 -10.50 4.59
CA GLU A 273 -5.50 -10.30 3.49
C GLU A 273 -4.78 -10.38 2.15
N ALA A 274 -5.47 -10.86 1.12
CA ALA A 274 -4.94 -10.79 -0.23
C ALA A 274 -4.74 -9.32 -0.63
N PRO A 275 -3.70 -9.02 -1.42
CA PRO A 275 -3.49 -7.67 -1.94
C PRO A 275 -4.67 -7.27 -2.81
N ILE A 276 -5.05 -6.00 -2.75
CA ILE A 276 -5.93 -5.42 -3.77
C ILE A 276 -5.08 -5.19 -5.03
N ALA A 277 -5.64 -5.47 -6.21
CA ALA A 277 -4.93 -5.23 -7.46
C ALA A 277 -4.41 -3.78 -7.56
N LEU A 278 -3.29 -3.61 -8.28
CA LEU A 278 -2.83 -2.29 -8.70
C LEU A 278 -3.86 -1.62 -9.64
N PRO A 279 -3.93 -0.28 -9.66
CA PRO A 279 -4.79 0.45 -10.59
C PRO A 279 -4.44 0.12 -12.04
N GLU A 280 -5.46 0.02 -12.88
CA GLU A 280 -5.27 -0.09 -14.32
C GLU A 280 -4.72 1.24 -14.90
N GLU A 281 -4.06 1.20 -16.07
CA GLU A 281 -3.46 2.41 -16.65
C GLU A 281 -4.55 3.44 -16.99
N ARG A 282 -4.46 4.65 -16.42
CA ARG A 282 -5.47 5.72 -16.61
C ARG A 282 -5.77 6.02 -18.08
N ARG A 283 -4.76 5.98 -18.95
CA ARG A 283 -4.93 6.21 -20.40
C ARG A 283 -5.76 5.11 -21.06
N GLN A 284 -5.46 3.84 -20.77
CA GLN A 284 -6.23 2.69 -21.28
C GLN A 284 -7.65 2.71 -20.73
N LEU A 285 -7.80 3.05 -19.44
CA LEU A 285 -9.11 3.18 -18.82
C LEU A 285 -9.94 4.27 -19.51
N LYS A 286 -9.35 5.46 -19.74
CA LYS A 286 -10.04 6.53 -20.47
C LYS A 286 -10.44 6.08 -21.88
N GLN A 287 -9.52 5.46 -22.64
CA GLN A 287 -9.83 4.95 -23.97
C GLN A 287 -10.99 3.95 -23.95
N ALA A 288 -11.01 3.04 -22.98
CA ALA A 288 -12.12 2.11 -22.82
C ALA A 288 -13.44 2.83 -22.48
N ILE A 289 -13.42 3.82 -21.58
CA ILE A 289 -14.59 4.62 -21.21
C ILE A 289 -15.12 5.41 -22.41
N ASP A 290 -14.25 5.99 -23.24
CA ASP A 290 -14.64 6.73 -24.44
C ASP A 290 -15.38 5.85 -25.47
N THR A 291 -15.20 4.51 -25.42
CA THR A 291 -15.93 3.56 -26.28
C THR A 291 -17.29 3.14 -25.72
N CYS A 292 -17.58 3.45 -24.46
CA CYS A 292 -18.85 3.13 -23.83
C CYS A 292 -20.00 4.00 -24.37
N GLU A 293 -21.24 3.51 -24.24
CA GLU A 293 -22.40 4.35 -24.55
C GLU A 293 -22.50 5.50 -23.54
N ALA A 294 -22.49 6.74 -24.02
CA ALA A 294 -22.72 7.92 -23.19
C ALA A 294 -24.21 8.08 -22.88
N LEU A 295 -24.56 7.98 -21.60
CA LEU A 295 -25.92 8.20 -21.12
C LEU A 295 -26.18 9.69 -20.82
N GLY A 296 -25.16 10.43 -20.39
CA GLY A 296 -25.26 11.86 -20.12
C GLY A 296 -24.14 12.38 -19.23
N HIS A 297 -24.39 13.55 -18.64
CA HIS A 297 -23.48 14.19 -17.69
C HIS A 297 -24.24 14.64 -16.45
N THR A 298 -23.55 14.67 -15.31
CA THR A 298 -24.07 15.24 -14.06
C THR A 298 -24.00 16.77 -14.10
N PRO A 299 -24.71 17.49 -13.20
CA PRO A 299 -24.68 18.96 -13.16
C PRO A 299 -23.29 19.57 -12.95
N ASP A 300 -22.37 18.84 -12.32
CA ASP A 300 -20.96 19.22 -12.09
C ASP A 300 -20.01 18.69 -13.17
N GLY A 301 -20.53 18.18 -14.28
CA GLY A 301 -19.74 17.81 -15.47
C GLY A 301 -19.08 16.42 -15.42
N GLN A 302 -19.47 15.55 -14.48
CA GLN A 302 -19.03 14.16 -14.45
C GLN A 302 -19.76 13.37 -15.53
N GLY A 303 -19.07 12.43 -16.18
CA GLY A 303 -19.66 11.63 -17.25
C GLY A 303 -20.42 10.42 -16.71
N ILE A 304 -21.52 10.07 -17.38
CA ILE A 304 -22.33 8.89 -17.10
C ILE A 304 -22.30 7.97 -18.31
N TYR A 305 -21.73 6.78 -18.13
CA TYR A 305 -21.50 5.81 -19.21
C TYR A 305 -22.15 4.47 -18.90
N LEU A 306 -22.56 3.77 -19.94
CA LEU A 306 -23.02 2.39 -19.87
C LEU A 306 -21.96 1.47 -20.49
N TYR A 307 -21.47 0.53 -19.69
CA TYR A 307 -20.53 -0.49 -20.13
C TYR A 307 -21.17 -1.87 -20.15
N ARG A 308 -20.83 -2.66 -21.17
CA ARG A 308 -21.21 -4.08 -21.34
C ARG A 308 -19.99 -4.84 -21.84
N ARG A 309 -19.79 -6.08 -21.36
CA ARG A 309 -18.57 -6.84 -21.71
C ARG A 309 -18.54 -7.32 -23.16
N HIS A 310 -19.69 -7.68 -23.75
CA HIS A 310 -19.80 -8.18 -25.13
C HIS A 310 -18.70 -9.19 -25.51
N GLU A 311 -18.50 -10.22 -24.68
CA GLU A 311 -17.55 -11.32 -24.92
C GLU A 311 -16.06 -10.92 -25.00
N LEU A 312 -15.70 -9.68 -24.66
CA LEU A 312 -14.31 -9.25 -24.66
C LEU A 312 -13.45 -10.16 -23.76
N SER A 313 -12.37 -10.69 -24.34
CA SER A 313 -11.41 -11.55 -23.64
C SER A 313 -10.65 -10.80 -22.54
N HIS A 314 -10.52 -9.48 -22.69
CA HIS A 314 -9.89 -8.60 -21.73
C HIS A 314 -10.72 -7.32 -21.54
N SER A 315 -11.00 -6.96 -20.28
CA SER A 315 -11.71 -5.74 -19.93
C SER A 315 -10.97 -4.95 -18.86
N VAL A 316 -10.37 -3.83 -19.26
CA VAL A 316 -9.75 -2.87 -18.35
C VAL A 316 -10.79 -2.29 -17.38
N ILE A 317 -12.01 -2.04 -17.87
CA ILE A 317 -13.12 -1.51 -17.07
C ILE A 317 -13.53 -2.48 -15.96
N LEU A 318 -13.83 -3.75 -16.27
CA LEU A 318 -14.23 -4.71 -15.23
C LEU A 318 -13.13 -4.94 -14.19
N ARG A 319 -11.87 -4.99 -14.66
CA ARG A 319 -10.72 -5.11 -13.76
C ARG A 319 -10.63 -3.92 -12.79
N GLU A 320 -10.85 -2.71 -13.29
CA GLU A 320 -10.83 -1.51 -12.46
C GLU A 320 -12.05 -1.42 -11.54
N LEU A 321 -13.25 -1.78 -12.03
CA LEU A 321 -14.46 -1.87 -11.23
C LEU A 321 -14.29 -2.85 -10.06
N GLY A 322 -13.82 -4.06 -10.32
CA GLY A 322 -13.58 -5.06 -9.27
C GLY A 322 -12.52 -4.62 -8.26
N ARG A 323 -11.50 -3.87 -8.69
CA ARG A 323 -10.50 -3.28 -7.80
C ARG A 323 -11.10 -2.20 -6.90
N LEU A 324 -11.80 -1.23 -7.47
CA LEU A 324 -12.40 -0.11 -6.73
C LEU A 324 -13.52 -0.56 -5.79
N ARG A 325 -14.29 -1.56 -6.21
CA ARG A 325 -15.32 -2.21 -5.41
C ARG A 325 -14.72 -2.91 -4.18
N GLU A 326 -13.64 -3.67 -4.35
CA GLU A 326 -12.91 -4.26 -3.22
C GLU A 326 -12.36 -3.18 -2.27
N ILE A 327 -11.85 -2.05 -2.80
CA ILE A 327 -11.40 -0.91 -1.97
C ILE A 327 -12.55 -0.35 -1.14
N ALA A 328 -13.68 -0.06 -1.78
CA ALA A 328 -14.84 0.53 -1.13
C ALA A 328 -15.41 -0.39 -0.04
N PHE A 329 -15.60 -1.67 -0.36
CA PHE A 329 -16.19 -2.62 0.59
C PHE A 329 -15.23 -3.01 1.70
N ARG A 330 -13.94 -3.20 1.42
CA ARG A 330 -12.97 -3.50 2.50
C ARG A 330 -12.87 -2.34 3.49
N ALA A 331 -13.03 -1.09 3.04
CA ALA A 331 -13.04 0.07 3.92
C ALA A 331 -14.24 0.11 4.89
N VAL A 332 -15.35 -0.58 4.59
CA VAL A 332 -16.52 -0.74 5.48
C VAL A 332 -16.63 -2.15 6.11
N GLY A 333 -15.64 -3.02 5.90
CA GLY A 333 -15.63 -4.38 6.45
C GLY A 333 -16.45 -5.41 5.68
N GLU A 334 -16.81 -5.13 4.42
CA GLU A 334 -17.61 -5.98 3.54
C GLU A 334 -16.82 -6.49 2.31
N GLY A 335 -15.51 -6.25 2.28
CA GLY A 335 -14.65 -6.67 1.17
C GLY A 335 -14.63 -8.19 0.99
N SER A 336 -14.47 -8.63 -0.25
CA SER A 336 -14.35 -10.05 -0.58
C SER A 336 -13.07 -10.69 -0.02
N GLY A 337 -12.08 -9.86 0.34
CA GLY A 337 -10.76 -10.29 0.76
C GLY A 337 -9.89 -10.80 -0.38
N ARG A 338 -10.39 -10.70 -1.63
CA ARG A 338 -9.69 -11.12 -2.86
C ARG A 338 -8.98 -9.93 -3.52
N ARG A 339 -8.28 -10.24 -4.61
CA ARG A 339 -7.55 -9.24 -5.42
C ARG A 339 -8.47 -8.25 -6.13
N ARG A 340 -9.63 -8.72 -6.57
CA ARG A 340 -10.72 -7.93 -7.17
C ARG A 340 -12.03 -8.56 -6.73
N ASP A 341 -13.01 -7.72 -6.47
CA ASP A 341 -14.37 -8.15 -6.18
C ASP A 341 -15.16 -8.28 -7.49
N LEU A 342 -14.98 -9.42 -8.16
CA LEU A 342 -15.71 -9.82 -9.36
C LEU A 342 -16.36 -11.20 -9.17
N ASP A 343 -17.54 -11.38 -9.74
CA ASP A 343 -18.29 -12.63 -9.81
C ASP A 343 -18.75 -12.94 -11.25
N ALA A 344 -19.41 -14.08 -11.45
CA ALA A 344 -19.83 -14.54 -12.77
C ALA A 344 -20.86 -13.61 -13.44
N PHE A 345 -21.60 -12.80 -12.67
CA PHE A 345 -22.63 -11.90 -13.18
C PHE A 345 -22.01 -10.62 -13.76
N ASP A 346 -20.79 -10.25 -13.38
CA ASP A 346 -20.13 -9.05 -13.92
C ASP A 346 -19.93 -9.10 -15.44
N ASP A 347 -19.92 -10.30 -16.04
CA ASP A 347 -19.76 -10.50 -17.48
C ASP A 347 -21.07 -10.30 -18.26
N ASP A 348 -22.20 -10.67 -17.67
CA ASP A 348 -23.52 -10.60 -18.31
C ASP A 348 -24.24 -9.27 -18.02
N TYR A 349 -23.95 -8.66 -16.87
CA TYR A 349 -24.64 -7.46 -16.43
C TYR A 349 -24.07 -6.21 -17.08
N HIS A 350 -24.92 -5.21 -17.19
CA HIS A 350 -24.51 -3.87 -17.54
C HIS A 350 -23.89 -3.18 -16.33
N HIS A 351 -22.97 -2.27 -16.58
CA HIS A 351 -22.35 -1.45 -15.55
C HIS A 351 -22.59 0.02 -15.89
N LEU A 352 -23.40 0.69 -15.05
CA LEU A 352 -23.46 2.14 -15.03
C LEU A 352 -22.15 2.64 -14.42
N ILE A 353 -21.43 3.51 -15.12
CA ILE A 353 -20.15 4.05 -14.67
C ILE A 353 -20.26 5.56 -14.53
N LEU A 354 -19.87 6.06 -13.36
CA LEU A 354 -19.63 7.48 -13.13
C LEU A 354 -18.15 7.77 -13.31
N TRP A 355 -17.83 8.76 -14.14
CA TRP A 355 -16.48 9.07 -14.57
C TRP A 355 -16.11 10.51 -14.25
N ASP A 356 -14.95 10.70 -13.62
CA ASP A 356 -14.32 12.00 -13.41
C ASP A 356 -13.33 12.27 -14.55
N PRO A 357 -13.68 13.15 -15.52
CA PRO A 357 -12.81 13.43 -16.66
C PRO A 357 -11.55 14.23 -16.27
N ALA A 358 -11.58 14.98 -15.16
CA ALA A 358 -10.43 15.78 -14.72
C ALA A 358 -9.37 14.90 -14.05
N ARG A 359 -9.80 13.88 -13.30
CA ARG A 359 -8.90 12.95 -12.61
C ARG A 359 -8.57 11.70 -13.40
N LEU A 360 -9.35 11.42 -14.45
CA LEU A 360 -9.32 10.17 -15.21
C LEU A 360 -9.58 8.96 -14.29
N GLU A 361 -10.62 9.06 -13.47
CA GLU A 361 -10.97 8.04 -12.46
C GLU A 361 -12.46 7.69 -12.47
N ILE A 362 -12.77 6.43 -12.18
CA ILE A 362 -14.14 5.97 -11.95
C ILE A 362 -14.56 6.41 -10.54
N ILE A 363 -15.62 7.20 -10.43
CA ILE A 363 -16.17 7.69 -9.17
C ILE A 363 -16.92 6.58 -8.44
N GLY A 364 -17.64 5.77 -9.20
CA GLY A 364 -18.45 4.67 -8.72
C GLY A 364 -19.15 3.98 -9.87
N ALA A 365 -19.81 2.88 -9.55
CA ALA A 365 -20.58 2.14 -10.54
C ALA A 365 -21.78 1.44 -9.92
N TYR A 366 -22.76 1.12 -10.77
CA TYR A 366 -23.90 0.28 -10.43
C TYR A 366 -24.05 -0.83 -11.47
N ARG A 367 -23.89 -2.07 -11.04
CA ARG A 367 -24.21 -3.25 -11.83
C ARG A 367 -25.72 -3.46 -11.88
N PHE A 368 -26.29 -3.58 -13.08
CA PHE A 368 -27.70 -3.89 -13.28
C PHE A 368 -27.91 -4.67 -14.57
N ALA A 369 -29.06 -5.33 -14.74
CA ALA A 369 -29.37 -6.05 -15.97
C ALA A 369 -30.85 -5.96 -16.36
N PRO A 370 -31.15 -5.76 -17.65
CA PRO A 370 -32.47 -6.02 -18.21
C PRO A 370 -32.85 -7.49 -18.04
N VAL A 371 -33.93 -7.76 -17.31
CA VAL A 371 -34.24 -9.14 -16.94
C VAL A 371 -34.72 -9.97 -18.12
N ALA A 372 -35.53 -9.40 -19.03
CA ALA A 372 -35.94 -10.10 -20.24
C ALA A 372 -34.76 -10.63 -21.08
N GLU A 373 -33.66 -9.88 -21.18
CA GLU A 373 -32.47 -10.27 -21.94
C GLU A 373 -31.73 -11.44 -21.26
N LEU A 374 -31.64 -11.42 -19.93
CA LEU A 374 -31.03 -12.50 -19.16
C LEU A 374 -31.90 -13.76 -19.16
N LEU A 375 -33.23 -13.62 -19.03
CA LEU A 375 -34.14 -14.75 -19.08
C LEU A 375 -34.08 -15.46 -20.45
N ALA A 376 -34.04 -14.70 -21.55
CA ALA A 376 -33.95 -15.26 -22.89
C ALA A 376 -32.64 -16.03 -23.13
N SER A 377 -31.54 -15.62 -22.49
CA SER A 377 -30.21 -16.21 -22.71
C SER A 377 -29.83 -17.31 -21.71
N LYS A 378 -30.16 -17.14 -20.43
CA LYS A 378 -29.73 -18.01 -19.33
C LYS A 378 -30.86 -18.49 -18.41
N GLY A 379 -32.11 -18.12 -18.71
CA GLY A 379 -33.25 -18.36 -17.83
C GLY A 379 -33.08 -17.70 -16.46
N LEU A 380 -33.81 -18.21 -15.47
CA LEU A 380 -33.77 -17.67 -14.11
C LEU A 380 -32.40 -17.78 -13.43
N GLY A 381 -31.58 -18.76 -13.83
CA GLY A 381 -30.21 -18.91 -13.32
C GLY A 381 -29.26 -17.78 -13.71
N GLY A 382 -29.62 -16.95 -14.70
CA GLY A 382 -28.89 -15.74 -15.06
C GLY A 382 -29.07 -14.59 -14.06
N LEU A 383 -30.08 -14.65 -13.19
CA LEU A 383 -30.39 -13.57 -12.24
C LEU A 383 -29.66 -13.79 -10.91
N TYR A 384 -28.88 -12.78 -10.49
CA TYR A 384 -28.17 -12.78 -9.23
C TYR A 384 -29.11 -13.00 -8.03
N SER A 385 -30.25 -12.30 -8.00
CA SER A 385 -31.25 -12.40 -6.94
C SER A 385 -31.85 -13.80 -6.84
N HIS A 386 -31.94 -14.55 -7.95
CA HIS A 386 -32.44 -15.93 -7.93
C HIS A 386 -31.46 -16.87 -7.21
N THR A 387 -30.17 -16.51 -7.10
CA THR A 387 -29.22 -17.29 -6.28
C THR A 387 -29.46 -17.12 -4.78
N LEU A 388 -30.21 -16.08 -4.39
CA LEU A 388 -30.48 -15.73 -3.00
C LEU A 388 -31.92 -16.02 -2.58
N PHE A 389 -32.87 -15.89 -3.51
CA PHE A 389 -34.30 -15.95 -3.23
C PHE A 389 -35.04 -16.82 -4.25
N GLY A 390 -36.06 -17.55 -3.79
CA GLY A 390 -37.02 -18.20 -4.68
C GLY A 390 -38.03 -17.18 -5.21
N PHE A 391 -38.30 -17.21 -6.51
CA PHE A 391 -39.29 -16.33 -7.13
C PHE A 391 -40.63 -17.05 -7.27
N GLU A 392 -41.71 -16.41 -6.81
CA GLU A 392 -43.06 -16.91 -7.04
C GLU A 392 -43.45 -16.75 -8.51
N GLU A 393 -44.19 -17.72 -9.05
CA GLU A 393 -44.62 -17.74 -10.46
C GLU A 393 -45.39 -16.46 -10.86
N LYS A 394 -46.18 -15.90 -9.92
CA LYS A 394 -46.93 -14.66 -10.14
C LYS A 394 -46.05 -13.44 -10.44
N LEU A 395 -44.77 -13.48 -10.08
CA LEU A 395 -43.82 -12.40 -10.32
C LEU A 395 -43.25 -12.46 -11.75
N LEU A 396 -43.19 -13.65 -12.36
CA LEU A 396 -42.52 -13.90 -13.64
C LEU A 396 -43.01 -12.97 -14.77
N PRO A 397 -44.31 -12.71 -14.96
CA PRO A 397 -44.76 -11.80 -16.02
C PRO A 397 -44.29 -10.34 -15.83
N ARG A 398 -43.98 -9.92 -14.59
CA ARG A 398 -43.46 -8.57 -14.32
C ARG A 398 -41.96 -8.47 -14.57
N LEU A 399 -41.25 -9.59 -14.53
CA LEU A 399 -39.80 -9.65 -14.74
C LEU A 399 -39.42 -9.24 -16.17
N ASP A 400 -40.27 -9.50 -17.16
CA ASP A 400 -40.02 -9.09 -18.55
C ASP A 400 -39.89 -7.57 -18.74
N LEU A 401 -40.53 -6.79 -17.86
CA LEU A 401 -40.47 -5.32 -17.85
C LEU A 401 -39.55 -4.79 -16.76
N ALA A 402 -38.72 -5.64 -16.15
CA ALA A 402 -37.92 -5.29 -15.00
C ALA A 402 -36.43 -5.12 -15.32
N ILE A 403 -35.79 -4.29 -14.51
CA ILE A 403 -34.34 -4.24 -14.37
C ILE A 403 -33.99 -4.77 -12.99
N GLU A 404 -33.07 -5.73 -12.95
CA GLU A 404 -32.45 -6.15 -11.72
C GLU A 404 -31.28 -5.23 -11.40
N LEU A 405 -31.37 -4.54 -10.27
CA LEU A 405 -30.29 -3.81 -9.66
C LEU A 405 -29.48 -4.76 -8.78
N GLY A 406 -28.17 -4.78 -8.98
CA GLY A 406 -27.27 -5.64 -8.23
C GLY A 406 -26.43 -4.83 -7.26
N ARG A 407 -25.16 -4.69 -7.61
CA ARG A 407 -24.13 -4.22 -6.70
C ARG A 407 -23.68 -2.82 -7.10
N SER A 408 -23.71 -1.89 -6.15
CA SER A 408 -23.21 -0.52 -6.34
C SER A 408 -22.09 -0.19 -5.36
N PHE A 409 -21.22 0.73 -5.77
CA PHE A 409 -20.21 1.31 -4.89
C PHE A 409 -19.86 2.73 -5.34
N ILE A 410 -19.44 3.55 -4.37
CA ILE A 410 -18.71 4.80 -4.60
C ILE A 410 -17.33 4.60 -3.99
N GLN A 411 -16.27 4.95 -4.70
CA GLN A 411 -14.93 4.79 -4.14
C GLN A 411 -14.66 5.80 -3.00
N PRO A 412 -13.85 5.44 -1.98
CA PRO A 412 -13.68 6.26 -0.77
C PRO A 412 -13.27 7.72 -1.00
N ALA A 413 -12.50 7.99 -2.06
CA ALA A 413 -12.08 9.36 -2.41
C ALA A 413 -13.24 10.31 -2.75
N TYR A 414 -14.45 9.77 -2.96
CA TYR A 414 -15.67 10.51 -3.30
C TYR A 414 -16.77 10.34 -2.25
N TRP A 415 -16.49 9.71 -1.10
CA TRP A 415 -17.45 9.64 0.00
C TRP A 415 -17.76 11.03 0.58
N GLY A 416 -19.00 11.22 1.03
CA GLY A 416 -19.52 12.52 1.48
C GLY A 416 -19.85 13.49 0.35
N LYS A 417 -19.65 13.09 -0.91
CA LYS A 417 -20.12 13.84 -2.10
C LYS A 417 -21.42 13.23 -2.64
N ARG A 418 -21.94 13.79 -3.74
CA ARG A 418 -23.19 13.41 -4.41
C ARG A 418 -23.11 12.12 -5.25
N GLY A 419 -22.16 11.23 -4.96
CA GLY A 419 -21.91 10.04 -5.78
C GLY A 419 -23.14 9.13 -5.91
N LEU A 420 -23.88 8.93 -4.81
CA LEU A 420 -25.10 8.10 -4.83
C LEU A 420 -26.22 8.74 -5.66
N ASP A 421 -26.42 10.05 -5.53
CA ASP A 421 -27.39 10.79 -6.36
C ASP A 421 -27.07 10.63 -7.85
N TYR A 422 -25.78 10.68 -8.21
CA TYR A 422 -25.35 10.55 -9.60
C TYR A 422 -25.56 9.15 -10.17
N LEU A 423 -25.46 8.10 -9.34
CA LEU A 423 -25.85 6.76 -9.78
C LEU A 423 -27.35 6.73 -10.09
N TRP A 424 -28.19 7.36 -9.27
CA TRP A 424 -29.62 7.48 -9.57
C TRP A 424 -29.92 8.32 -10.81
N PHE A 425 -29.15 9.39 -11.07
CA PHE A 425 -29.25 10.14 -12.33
C PHE A 425 -28.92 9.25 -13.52
N GLY A 426 -27.91 8.39 -13.41
CA GLY A 426 -27.57 7.47 -14.48
C GLY A 426 -28.60 6.37 -14.70
N ILE A 427 -29.22 5.84 -13.64
CA ILE A 427 -30.37 4.93 -13.76
C ILE A 427 -31.55 5.64 -14.43
N GLY A 428 -31.85 6.89 -14.03
CA GLY A 428 -32.89 7.71 -14.67
C GLY A 428 -32.60 7.98 -16.14
N ALA A 429 -31.35 8.31 -16.50
CA ALA A 429 -30.93 8.52 -17.88
C ALA A 429 -31.05 7.24 -18.72
N TYR A 430 -30.70 6.08 -18.14
CA TYR A 430 -30.92 4.78 -18.78
C TYR A 430 -32.41 4.51 -19.02
N LEU A 431 -33.27 4.71 -18.03
CA LEU A 431 -34.72 4.51 -18.17
C LEU A 431 -35.35 5.45 -19.18
N ALA A 432 -34.90 6.71 -19.25
CA ALA A 432 -35.36 7.67 -20.25
C ALA A 432 -34.95 7.27 -21.68
N ARG A 433 -33.74 6.70 -21.84
CA ARG A 433 -33.23 6.16 -23.10
C ARG A 433 -33.96 4.88 -23.53
N TYR A 434 -34.31 4.04 -22.57
CA TYR A 434 -34.93 2.72 -22.77
C TYR A 434 -36.29 2.62 -22.03
N PRO A 435 -37.36 3.26 -22.54
CA PRO A 435 -38.62 3.48 -21.80
C PRO A 435 -39.49 2.23 -21.56
N ARG A 436 -39.05 1.05 -22.02
CA ARG A 436 -39.84 -0.19 -21.89
C ARG A 436 -39.88 -0.75 -20.47
N TYR A 437 -38.94 -0.37 -19.61
CA TYR A 437 -38.84 -0.92 -18.27
C TYR A 437 -39.77 -0.18 -17.29
N ARG A 438 -40.54 -0.95 -16.53
CA ARG A 438 -41.52 -0.44 -15.56
C ARG A 438 -41.14 -0.72 -14.11
N TYR A 439 -40.28 -1.71 -13.87
CA TYR A 439 -39.95 -2.17 -12.52
C TYR A 439 -38.44 -2.18 -12.30
N LEU A 440 -38.02 -1.75 -11.10
CA LEU A 440 -36.68 -1.95 -10.59
C LEU A 440 -36.79 -2.85 -9.36
N PHE A 441 -35.96 -3.87 -9.26
CA PHE A 441 -35.85 -4.70 -8.06
C PHE A 441 -34.41 -5.13 -7.86
N GLY A 442 -34.06 -5.58 -6.66
CA GLY A 442 -32.72 -6.04 -6.35
C GLY A 442 -32.58 -6.39 -4.88
N PRO A 443 -31.53 -7.14 -4.51
CA PRO A 443 -31.26 -7.47 -3.13
C PRO A 443 -30.61 -6.28 -2.41
N VAL A 444 -30.86 -6.14 -1.11
CA VAL A 444 -30.13 -5.20 -0.26
C VAL A 444 -29.33 -5.97 0.79
N SER A 445 -28.07 -5.60 0.98
CA SER A 445 -27.21 -6.22 1.99
C SER A 445 -27.30 -5.48 3.32
N LEU A 446 -27.29 -6.24 4.42
CA LEU A 446 -27.15 -5.69 5.77
C LEU A 446 -25.68 -5.64 6.16
N SER A 447 -25.25 -4.52 6.73
CA SER A 447 -23.83 -4.34 6.99
C SER A 447 -23.26 -5.34 7.99
N GLY A 448 -22.07 -5.86 7.66
CA GLY A 448 -21.32 -6.76 8.52
C GLY A 448 -21.02 -6.16 9.89
N SER A 449 -20.85 -4.83 9.97
CA SER A 449 -20.51 -4.10 11.19
C SER A 449 -21.67 -3.92 12.16
N LEU A 450 -22.92 -4.21 11.75
CA LEU A 450 -24.07 -4.12 12.65
C LEU A 450 -23.94 -5.15 13.79
N PRO A 451 -24.22 -4.76 15.04
CA PRO A 451 -24.30 -5.71 16.15
C PRO A 451 -25.30 -6.83 15.86
N ALA A 452 -25.02 -8.04 16.37
CA ALA A 452 -25.88 -9.21 16.14
C ALA A 452 -27.34 -8.94 16.52
N ALA A 453 -27.58 -8.36 17.70
CA ALA A 453 -28.92 -8.01 18.16
C ALA A 453 -29.67 -7.05 17.22
N ALA A 454 -28.98 -6.12 16.57
CA ALA A 454 -29.59 -5.20 15.60
C ALA A 454 -30.01 -5.93 14.31
N LYS A 455 -29.19 -6.89 13.85
CA LYS A 455 -29.51 -7.73 12.69
C LYS A 455 -30.73 -8.62 13.00
N ASP A 456 -30.78 -9.20 14.20
CA ASP A 456 -31.89 -10.06 14.62
C ASP A 456 -33.22 -9.30 14.66
N LEU A 457 -33.21 -8.06 15.16
CA LEU A 457 -34.41 -7.20 15.16
C LEU A 457 -34.89 -6.87 13.74
N LEU A 458 -33.98 -6.54 12.82
CA LEU A 458 -34.32 -6.27 11.41
C LEU A 458 -34.94 -7.51 10.75
N VAL A 459 -34.33 -8.68 10.94
CA VAL A 459 -34.84 -9.95 10.40
C VAL A 459 -36.21 -10.29 11.01
N SER A 460 -36.39 -10.08 12.31
CA SER A 460 -37.67 -10.30 12.97
C SER A 460 -38.78 -9.40 12.41
N PHE A 461 -38.48 -8.12 12.19
CA PHE A 461 -39.45 -7.16 11.63
C PHE A 461 -39.95 -7.59 10.25
N TYR A 462 -39.04 -7.84 9.30
CA TYR A 462 -39.39 -8.24 7.92
C TYR A 462 -39.95 -9.67 7.79
N ARG A 463 -39.89 -10.49 8.85
CA ARG A 463 -40.57 -11.80 8.88
C ARG A 463 -42.01 -11.71 9.36
N GLN A 464 -42.35 -10.69 10.15
CA GLN A 464 -43.65 -10.53 10.78
C GLN A 464 -44.54 -9.51 10.05
N HIS A 465 -43.92 -8.55 9.36
CA HIS A 465 -44.54 -7.51 8.57
C HIS A 465 -44.02 -7.57 7.13
#